data_AF-A0AAV9ZGQ3-F1
#
_entry.id   AF-A0AAV9ZGQ3-F1
#
_cell.length_a   1.000
_cell.length_b   1.000
_cell.length_c   1.000
_cell.angle_alpha   90.00
_cell.angle_beta   90.00
_cell.angle_gamma   90.00
#
_symmetry.space_group_name_H-M   'P 1'
#
loop_
_entity.id
_entity.type
_entity.pdbx_description
1 polymer ?
#
loop_
_entity_poly.entity_id
_entity_poly.type
_entity_poly.pdbx_seq_one_letter_code
_entity_poly.pdbx_strand_id
1 'polypeptide(L)'
;MFFQRAPVREFVGFHGTNNRTAQFWKDKGAVLKPPPTTSTYDFPGLTVLFNFFSSRKNNDGSSGADAELGAGLYITDDLTLAFGFANNNKLFNPGTTAAICAIFAVDSDKWRESPKLVIPELLRGDSRDCGVAQQLDQARQAYISLQATLDPGTEIRVGPLSSEINQLLVQPPLAPNFQAECINVDDRFNPNIRPAGFPSDVPFPPLPYTSPEIVANWKIVPPSDIQAAVARLMVGLPGGKG
;
A
#
# COMPACT_ATOMS: atom_id res chain seq x y z
N MET A 1 -27.09 21.48 -21.40
CA MET A 1 -25.94 20.67 -21.85
C MET A 1 -24.91 20.76 -20.74
N PHE A 2 -24.73 19.70 -19.95
CA PHE A 2 -23.74 19.67 -18.87
C PHE A 2 -22.44 19.09 -19.44
N PHE A 3 -21.38 19.90 -19.49
CA PHE A 3 -20.05 19.40 -19.80
C PHE A 3 -19.55 18.64 -18.56
N GLN A 4 -19.54 17.31 -18.63
CA GLN A 4 -18.93 16.50 -17.59
C GLN A 4 -17.41 16.66 -17.74
N ARG A 5 -16.77 17.25 -16.73
CA ARG A 5 -15.31 17.41 -16.70
C ARG A 5 -14.69 16.02 -16.77
N ALA A 6 -13.68 15.83 -17.61
CA ALA A 6 -12.94 14.57 -17.65
C ALA A 6 -12.31 14.31 -16.26
N PRO A 7 -12.34 13.05 -15.77
CA PRO A 7 -11.76 12.72 -14.47
C PRO A 7 -10.27 13.09 -14.46
N VAL A 8 -9.86 13.82 -13.42
CA VAL A 8 -8.47 14.20 -13.20
C VAL A 8 -7.83 13.14 -12.33
N ARG A 9 -6.72 12.55 -12.80
CA ARG A 9 -5.94 11.59 -12.00
C ARG A 9 -5.26 12.34 -10.85
N GLU A 10 -5.25 11.75 -9.66
CA GLU A 10 -4.63 12.34 -8.46
C GLU A 10 -3.46 11.46 -8.00
N PHE A 11 -2.28 12.06 -7.82
CA PHE A 11 -1.12 11.33 -7.29
C PHE A 11 -1.34 10.98 -5.82
N VAL A 12 -1.11 9.72 -5.46
CA VAL A 12 -1.34 9.20 -4.11
C VAL A 12 -0.08 8.67 -3.44
N GLY A 13 1.07 8.65 -4.11
CA GLY A 13 2.36 8.24 -3.55
C GLY A 13 3.13 7.26 -4.42
N PHE A 14 4.14 6.61 -3.82
CA PHE A 14 5.06 5.69 -4.49
C PHE A 14 4.89 4.25 -4.04
N HIS A 15 5.17 3.32 -4.96
CA HIS A 15 5.24 1.89 -4.69
C HIS A 15 6.53 1.30 -5.28
N GLY A 16 7.24 0.49 -4.49
CA GLY A 16 8.41 -0.27 -4.93
C GLY A 16 8.05 -1.70 -5.33
N THR A 17 8.41 -2.11 -6.54
CA THR A 17 8.12 -3.44 -7.08
C THR A 17 9.23 -3.93 -8.02
N ASN A 18 8.95 -4.96 -8.80
CA ASN A 18 9.82 -5.43 -9.88
C ASN A 18 9.27 -5.10 -11.27
N ASN A 19 10.14 -5.12 -12.29
CA ASN A 19 9.82 -4.73 -13.65
C ASN A 19 8.72 -5.58 -14.33
N ARG A 20 8.54 -6.85 -13.94
CA ARG A 20 7.46 -7.70 -14.50
C ARG A 20 6.10 -7.25 -14.00
N THR A 21 5.99 -6.96 -12.71
CA THR A 21 4.78 -6.37 -12.12
C THR A 21 4.47 -5.02 -12.74
N ALA A 22 5.49 -4.16 -12.84
CA ALA A 22 5.35 -2.84 -13.46
C ALA A 22 4.83 -2.93 -14.90
N GLN A 23 5.37 -3.86 -15.68
CA GLN A 23 4.90 -4.11 -17.05
C GLN A 23 3.46 -4.64 -17.06
N PHE A 24 3.11 -5.56 -16.16
CA PHE A 24 1.74 -6.07 -16.06
C PHE A 24 0.73 -4.95 -15.77
N TRP A 25 1.02 -4.06 -14.82
CA TRP A 25 0.13 -2.91 -14.53
C TRP A 25 0.00 -1.95 -15.71
N LYS A 26 1.12 -1.70 -16.40
CA LYS A 26 1.13 -0.88 -17.62
C LYS A 26 0.23 -1.50 -18.70
N ASP A 27 0.35 -2.80 -18.94
CA ASP A 27 -0.44 -3.51 -19.96
C ASP A 27 -1.93 -3.56 -19.60
N LYS A 28 -2.27 -3.61 -18.32
CA LYS A 28 -3.66 -3.57 -17.84
C LYS A 28 -4.25 -2.18 -17.74
N GLY A 29 -3.42 -1.13 -17.72
CA GLY A 29 -3.87 0.23 -17.47
C GLY A 29 -4.49 0.42 -16.06
N ALA A 30 -4.17 -0.47 -15.13
CA ALA A 30 -4.67 -0.48 -13.75
C ALA A 30 -3.76 -1.30 -12.83
N VAL A 31 -3.77 -0.96 -11.55
CA VAL A 31 -3.10 -1.76 -10.51
C VAL A 31 -3.95 -2.97 -10.20
N LEU A 32 -3.51 -4.13 -10.67
CA LEU A 32 -4.21 -5.41 -10.52
C LEU A 32 -3.29 -6.48 -9.95
N LYS A 33 -3.90 -7.52 -9.39
CA LYS A 33 -3.17 -8.75 -9.06
C LYS A 33 -2.85 -9.51 -10.36
N PRO A 34 -1.60 -9.90 -10.61
CA PRO A 34 -1.27 -10.80 -11.72
C PRO A 34 -2.04 -12.13 -11.59
N PRO A 35 -2.55 -12.71 -12.70
CA PRO A 35 -3.25 -13.98 -12.64
C PRO A 35 -2.29 -15.10 -12.19
N PRO A 36 -2.82 -16.18 -11.59
CA PRO A 36 -2.05 -17.39 -11.39
C PRO A 36 -1.50 -17.92 -12.71
N THR A 37 -0.21 -18.28 -12.78
CA THR A 37 0.30 -19.04 -13.94
C THR A 37 -0.11 -20.50 -13.83
N THR A 38 -0.92 -20.99 -14.76
CA THR A 38 -1.50 -22.36 -14.78
C THR A 38 -0.66 -23.40 -15.53
N SER A 39 0.67 -23.25 -15.64
CA SER A 39 1.49 -24.08 -16.55
C SER A 39 2.58 -24.86 -15.83
N THR A 40 2.55 -26.19 -16.00
CA THR A 40 3.52 -27.25 -15.62
C THR A 40 4.85 -27.20 -16.39
N TYR A 41 5.22 -26.05 -16.96
CA TYR A 41 6.59 -25.80 -17.39
C TYR A 41 7.32 -25.11 -16.25
N ASP A 42 8.21 -25.88 -15.62
CA ASP A 42 9.17 -25.43 -14.61
C ASP A 42 9.88 -24.14 -15.05
N PHE A 43 9.47 -23.02 -14.45
CA PHE A 43 10.29 -21.83 -14.35
C PHE A 43 10.89 -21.81 -12.94
N PRO A 44 12.19 -22.10 -12.76
CA PRO A 44 12.86 -21.94 -11.48
C PRO A 44 12.98 -20.43 -11.22
N GLY A 45 11.96 -19.87 -10.56
CA GLY A 45 11.81 -18.43 -10.31
C GLY A 45 10.39 -17.87 -10.41
N LEU A 46 9.36 -18.71 -10.58
CA LEU A 46 7.95 -18.27 -10.56
C LEU A 46 7.03 -19.12 -9.66
N THR A 47 7.57 -19.79 -8.65
CA THR A 47 6.91 -19.85 -7.35
C THR A 47 7.10 -18.44 -6.81
N VAL A 48 6.10 -17.56 -6.78
CA VAL A 48 5.10 -17.47 -5.71
C VAL A 48 3.90 -16.66 -6.16
N LEU A 49 2.73 -17.21 -5.87
CA LEU A 49 1.42 -16.73 -6.31
C LEU A 49 0.60 -16.05 -5.20
N PHE A 50 1.17 -15.81 -4.03
CA PHE A 50 0.45 -15.22 -2.89
C PHE A 50 1.37 -14.28 -2.12
N ASN A 51 0.84 -13.12 -1.68
CA ASN A 51 1.50 -12.01 -0.97
C ASN A 51 1.89 -10.77 -1.81
N PHE A 52 1.17 -10.51 -2.92
CA PHE A 52 1.20 -9.17 -3.52
C PHE A 52 0.51 -8.11 -2.63
N PHE A 53 -0.44 -8.57 -1.79
CA PHE A 53 -1.28 -7.76 -0.91
C PHE A 53 -1.41 -8.33 0.51
N SER A 54 -0.47 -9.10 1.06
CA SER A 54 -0.54 -9.61 2.46
C SER A 54 0.79 -10.11 2.97
N SER A 55 1.01 -9.96 4.28
CA SER A 55 2.19 -10.47 4.99
C SER A 55 2.25 -12.00 5.08
N ARG A 56 3.50 -12.44 5.16
CA ARG A 56 4.05 -13.80 4.97
C ARG A 56 3.43 -14.89 5.84
N LYS A 57 3.41 -16.10 5.29
CA LYS A 57 4.22 -17.19 5.85
C LYS A 57 4.80 -18.15 4.79
N ASN A 58 6.07 -18.49 5.06
CA ASN A 58 6.90 -19.62 4.60
C ASN A 58 7.39 -19.58 3.15
N ASN A 59 8.70 -19.31 2.97
CA ASN A 59 9.54 -19.50 1.77
C ASN A 59 9.09 -18.89 0.44
N ASP A 60 8.02 -18.12 0.46
CA ASP A 60 7.31 -17.78 -0.74
C ASP A 60 7.17 -16.24 -0.92
N GLY A 61 8.18 -15.60 -1.53
CA GLY A 61 8.01 -14.47 -2.48
C GLY A 61 7.22 -13.23 -2.03
N SER A 62 7.15 -12.94 -0.73
CA SER A 62 6.47 -11.76 -0.20
C SER A 62 7.13 -10.45 -0.61
N SER A 63 6.34 -9.40 -0.87
CA SER A 63 6.85 -8.02 -0.94
C SER A 63 7.63 -7.71 0.34
N GLY A 64 8.84 -7.17 0.22
CA GLY A 64 9.71 -6.86 1.36
C GLY A 64 9.26 -5.68 2.24
N ALA A 65 7.97 -5.35 2.26
CA ALA A 65 7.38 -4.30 3.08
C ALA A 65 6.75 -4.92 4.33
N ASP A 66 6.98 -4.30 5.49
CA ASP A 66 6.36 -4.67 6.76
C ASP A 66 4.84 -4.44 6.65
N ALA A 67 4.02 -5.44 6.98
CA ALA A 67 2.56 -5.35 6.82
C ALA A 67 1.88 -4.62 7.98
N GLU A 68 2.40 -3.42 8.27
CA GLU A 68 2.03 -2.55 9.39
C GLU A 68 0.54 -2.19 9.43
N LEU A 69 -0.12 -2.16 8.28
CA LEU A 69 -1.54 -1.83 8.12
C LEU A 69 -2.38 -3.07 7.72
N GLY A 70 -1.76 -4.25 7.66
CA GLY A 70 -2.37 -5.51 7.23
C GLY A 70 -2.14 -5.81 5.75
N ALA A 71 -3.11 -6.50 5.16
CA ALA A 71 -3.06 -7.01 3.81
C ALA A 71 -3.50 -5.99 2.75
N GLY A 72 -2.62 -5.53 1.86
CA GLY A 72 -2.98 -4.68 0.73
C GLY A 72 -1.79 -4.16 -0.07
N LEU A 73 -2.06 -3.25 -1.01
CA LEU A 73 -1.03 -2.53 -1.77
C LEU A 73 -0.47 -1.41 -0.91
N TYR A 74 0.79 -1.51 -0.52
CA TYR A 74 1.45 -0.43 0.21
C TYR A 74 1.91 0.69 -0.73
N ILE A 75 1.57 1.92 -0.38
CA ILE A 75 2.01 3.13 -1.06
C ILE A 75 2.59 4.05 0.02
N THR A 76 3.75 4.64 -0.23
CA THR A 76 4.44 5.54 0.69
C THR A 76 4.59 6.93 0.09
N ASP A 77 4.64 7.95 0.92
CA ASP A 77 4.97 9.32 0.50
C ASP A 77 6.48 9.52 0.26
N ASP A 78 7.33 8.54 0.65
CA ASP A 78 8.78 8.63 0.53
C ASP A 78 9.35 7.79 -0.65
N LEU A 79 10.01 8.49 -1.58
CA LEU A 79 10.62 7.86 -2.76
C LEU A 79 11.79 6.94 -2.40
N THR A 80 12.56 7.27 -1.36
CA THR A 80 13.73 6.50 -0.93
C THR A 80 13.29 5.14 -0.37
N LEU A 81 12.22 5.12 0.40
CA LEU A 81 11.61 3.93 0.94
C LEU A 81 11.01 3.06 -0.17
N ALA A 82 10.31 3.67 -1.14
CA ALA A 82 9.83 2.95 -2.32
C ALA A 82 10.99 2.32 -3.12
N PHE A 83 12.11 3.02 -3.27
CA PHE A 83 13.33 2.45 -3.86
C PHE A 83 13.87 1.25 -3.05
N GLY A 84 13.91 1.36 -1.72
CA GLY A 84 14.30 0.26 -0.83
C GLY A 84 13.41 -0.97 -1.02
N PHE A 85 12.09 -0.77 -1.07
CA PHE A 85 11.13 -1.86 -1.33
C PHE A 85 11.27 -2.46 -2.73
N ALA A 86 11.55 -1.65 -3.76
CA ALA A 86 11.79 -2.15 -5.11
C ALA A 86 13.01 -3.10 -5.17
N ASN A 87 14.11 -2.71 -4.52
CA ASN A 87 15.31 -3.55 -4.43
C ASN A 87 15.07 -4.83 -3.63
N ASN A 88 14.38 -4.73 -2.49
CA ASN A 88 13.98 -5.92 -1.74
C ASN A 88 13.09 -6.84 -2.59
N ASN A 89 12.12 -6.30 -3.33
CA ASN A 89 11.24 -7.08 -4.18
C ASN A 89 12.00 -7.79 -5.31
N LYS A 90 12.98 -7.13 -5.93
CA LYS A 90 13.90 -7.74 -6.91
C LYS A 90 14.60 -8.98 -6.34
N LEU A 91 15.09 -8.92 -5.10
CA LEU A 91 15.78 -10.05 -4.46
C LEU A 91 14.87 -11.27 -4.29
N PHE A 92 13.57 -11.06 -4.03
CA PHE A 92 12.58 -12.13 -3.92
C PHE A 92 12.03 -12.61 -5.28
N ASN A 93 12.37 -11.95 -6.39
CA ASN A 93 11.90 -12.27 -7.74
C ASN A 93 13.10 -12.42 -8.70
N PRO A 94 13.81 -13.56 -8.69
CA PRO A 94 14.98 -13.76 -9.53
C PRO A 94 14.70 -13.51 -11.01
N GLY A 95 15.68 -12.89 -11.71
CA GLY A 95 15.54 -12.55 -13.12
C GLY A 95 14.61 -11.37 -13.41
N THR A 96 14.35 -10.53 -12.40
CA THR A 96 13.68 -9.24 -12.54
C THR A 96 14.63 -8.10 -12.19
N THR A 97 14.25 -6.87 -12.55
CA THR A 97 14.92 -5.65 -12.07
C THR A 97 13.99 -4.88 -11.13
N ALA A 98 14.57 -4.06 -10.25
CA ALA A 98 13.79 -3.18 -9.40
C ALA A 98 13.02 -2.15 -10.26
N ALA A 99 11.81 -1.81 -9.84
CA ALA A 99 11.00 -0.77 -10.46
C ALA A 99 10.30 0.07 -9.39
N ILE A 100 10.26 1.38 -9.58
CA ILE A 100 9.49 2.30 -8.75
C ILE A 100 8.33 2.82 -9.56
N CYS A 101 7.15 2.82 -8.96
CA CYS A 101 5.92 3.31 -9.54
C CYS A 101 5.42 4.53 -8.77
N ALA A 102 5.08 5.59 -9.51
CA ALA A 102 4.15 6.59 -9.03
C ALA A 102 2.73 6.02 -9.17
N ILE A 103 1.96 6.07 -8.08
CA ILE A 103 0.59 5.59 -8.06
C ILE A 103 -0.36 6.77 -8.13
N PHE A 104 -1.37 6.63 -8.97
CA PHE A 104 -2.41 7.63 -9.18
C PHE A 104 -3.78 7.01 -8.96
N ALA A 105 -4.66 7.69 -8.25
CA ALA A 105 -6.08 7.42 -8.35
C ALA A 105 -6.57 7.87 -9.73
N VAL A 106 -7.35 7.04 -10.41
CA VAL A 106 -7.84 7.32 -11.78
C VAL A 106 -8.82 8.50 -11.81
N ASP A 107 -9.52 8.73 -10.70
CA ASP A 107 -10.55 9.76 -10.55
C ASP A 107 -10.41 10.41 -9.17
N SER A 108 -9.96 11.67 -9.14
CA SER A 108 -9.75 12.45 -7.92
C SER A 108 -11.00 12.59 -7.07
N ASP A 109 -12.17 12.79 -7.69
CA ASP A 109 -13.42 12.96 -6.94
C ASP A 109 -13.79 11.64 -6.26
N LYS A 110 -13.73 10.51 -6.98
CA LYS A 110 -13.95 9.18 -6.40
C LYS A 110 -12.91 8.84 -5.33
N TRP A 111 -11.65 9.20 -5.55
CA TRP A 111 -10.62 9.04 -4.53
C TRP A 111 -10.98 9.78 -3.26
N ARG A 112 -11.37 11.05 -3.34
CA ARG A 112 -11.73 11.86 -2.17
C ARG A 112 -12.95 11.34 -1.44
N GLU A 113 -13.92 10.75 -2.14
CA GLU A 113 -15.07 10.07 -1.53
C GLU A 113 -14.80 8.63 -1.06
N SER A 114 -13.67 8.02 -1.44
CA SER A 114 -13.39 6.64 -1.06
C SER A 114 -13.18 6.50 0.45
N PRO A 115 -13.67 5.43 1.09
CA PRO A 115 -13.50 5.21 2.53
C PRO A 115 -12.02 5.14 2.91
N LYS A 116 -11.57 6.05 3.78
CA LYS A 116 -10.19 6.14 4.28
C LYS A 116 -10.20 6.30 5.79
N LEU A 117 -9.29 5.63 6.49
CA LEU A 117 -9.09 5.85 7.93
C LEU A 117 -7.64 5.74 8.36
N VAL A 118 -7.31 6.42 9.45
CA VAL A 118 -6.02 6.26 10.13
C VAL A 118 -6.09 5.03 11.06
N ILE A 119 -5.13 4.12 10.92
CA ILE A 119 -4.96 3.00 11.85
C ILE A 119 -4.20 3.51 13.09
N PRO A 120 -4.78 3.36 14.30
CA PRO A 120 -4.13 3.73 15.56
C PRO A 120 -2.79 3.00 15.74
N GLU A 121 -1.86 3.65 16.43
CA GLU A 121 -0.50 3.11 16.66
C GLU A 121 -0.50 1.72 17.30
N LEU A 122 -1.37 1.47 18.27
CA LEU A 122 -1.50 0.18 18.94
C LEU A 122 -1.97 -0.96 18.02
N LEU A 123 -2.50 -0.62 16.84
CA LEU A 123 -2.94 -1.56 15.81
C LEU A 123 -2.01 -1.55 14.58
N ARG A 124 -0.93 -0.76 14.61
CA ARG A 124 0.17 -0.86 13.65
C ARG A 124 1.14 -1.95 14.12
N GLY A 125 1.95 -2.45 13.21
CA GLY A 125 2.91 -3.51 13.47
C GLY A 125 2.75 -4.71 12.53
N ASP A 126 3.81 -5.49 12.43
CA ASP A 126 3.78 -6.84 11.88
C ASP A 126 4.40 -7.82 12.87
N SER A 127 4.03 -9.10 12.78
CA SER A 127 4.61 -10.16 13.60
C SER A 127 4.93 -11.39 12.76
N ARG A 128 6.11 -11.97 13.01
CA ARG A 128 6.48 -13.27 12.41
C ARG A 128 5.69 -14.44 13.02
N ASP A 129 5.09 -14.22 14.19
CA ASP A 129 4.18 -15.19 14.78
C ASP A 129 2.80 -15.10 14.09
N CYS A 130 2.30 -16.22 13.57
CA CYS A 130 1.02 -16.23 12.84
C CYS A 130 -0.15 -15.86 13.74
N GLY A 131 -0.15 -16.34 14.98
CA GLY A 131 -1.24 -16.10 15.91
C GLY A 131 -1.29 -14.62 16.26
N VAL A 132 -0.14 -14.01 16.53
CA VAL A 132 -0.05 -12.57 16.79
C VAL A 132 -0.45 -11.75 15.57
N ALA A 133 0.06 -12.08 14.37
CA ALA A 133 -0.30 -11.38 13.14
C ALA A 133 -1.81 -11.47 12.85
N GLN A 134 -2.41 -12.65 13.04
CA GLN A 134 -3.85 -12.86 12.89
C GLN A 134 -4.66 -12.07 13.91
N GLN A 135 -4.24 -12.05 15.18
CA GLN A 135 -4.90 -11.26 16.22
C GLN A 135 -4.83 -9.76 15.94
N LEU A 136 -3.68 -9.28 15.44
CA LEU A 136 -3.53 -7.88 15.06
C LEU A 136 -4.42 -7.51 13.87
N ASP A 137 -4.50 -8.37 12.84
CA ASP A 137 -5.44 -8.13 11.74
C ASP A 137 -6.89 -8.16 12.23
N GLN A 138 -7.29 -9.14 13.05
CA GLN A 138 -8.62 -9.19 13.65
C GLN A 138 -8.95 -7.92 14.45
N ALA A 139 -8.00 -7.41 15.23
CA ALA A 139 -8.17 -6.17 15.97
C ALA A 139 -8.33 -4.95 15.04
N ARG A 140 -7.61 -4.89 13.92
CA ARG A 140 -7.83 -3.87 12.87
C ARG A 140 -9.22 -3.99 12.26
N GLN A 141 -9.65 -5.19 11.87
CA GLN A 141 -10.98 -5.40 11.29
C GLN A 141 -12.07 -4.96 12.27
N ALA A 142 -11.95 -5.33 13.55
CA ALA A 142 -12.88 -4.90 14.60
C ALA A 142 -12.90 -3.39 14.77
N TYR A 143 -11.74 -2.74 14.77
CA TYR A 143 -11.63 -1.28 14.82
C TYR A 143 -12.32 -0.60 13.63
N ILE A 144 -12.13 -1.12 12.41
CA ILE A 144 -12.77 -0.61 11.19
C ILE A 144 -14.28 -0.77 11.27
N SER A 145 -14.79 -1.92 11.69
CA SER A 145 -16.24 -2.16 11.83
C SER A 145 -16.93 -1.23 12.84
N LEU A 146 -16.19 -0.66 13.79
CA LEU A 146 -16.72 0.32 14.74
C LEU A 146 -16.86 1.72 14.13
N GLN A 147 -16.22 1.98 12.99
CA GLN A 147 -16.43 3.19 12.22
C GLN A 147 -17.68 3.01 11.37
N ALA A 148 -18.80 3.60 11.81
CA ALA A 148 -20.13 3.37 11.25
C ALA A 148 -20.29 3.60 9.73
N THR A 149 -19.29 4.20 9.08
CA THR A 149 -19.27 4.50 7.64
C THR A 149 -18.35 3.60 6.83
N LEU A 150 -17.72 2.59 7.43
CA LEU A 150 -16.67 1.78 6.79
C LEU A 150 -16.99 0.28 6.85
N ASP A 151 -16.85 -0.39 5.70
CA ASP A 151 -16.91 -1.85 5.59
C ASP A 151 -15.49 -2.42 5.51
N PRO A 152 -15.08 -3.32 6.43
CA PRO A 152 -13.73 -3.87 6.43
C PRO A 152 -13.39 -4.64 5.15
N GLY A 153 -12.20 -4.40 4.60
CA GLY A 153 -11.73 -4.93 3.31
C GLY A 153 -12.08 -4.06 2.10
N THR A 154 -12.77 -2.93 2.29
CA THR A 154 -13.16 -2.00 1.21
C THR A 154 -12.68 -0.57 1.45
N GLU A 155 -11.85 -0.37 2.47
CA GLU A 155 -11.27 0.89 2.88
C GLU A 155 -9.81 1.05 2.46
N ILE A 156 -9.32 2.27 2.45
CA ILE A 156 -7.88 2.56 2.45
C ILE A 156 -7.45 2.81 3.89
N ARG A 157 -6.40 2.11 4.31
CA ARG A 157 -5.81 2.28 5.64
C ARG A 157 -4.63 3.22 5.54
N VAL A 158 -4.48 4.12 6.49
CA VAL A 158 -3.39 5.11 6.52
C VAL A 158 -2.68 5.02 7.86
N GLY A 159 -1.37 5.23 7.87
CA GLY A 159 -0.64 5.42 9.12
C GLY A 159 0.80 5.87 8.89
N PRO A 160 1.43 6.53 9.87
CA PRO A 160 2.86 6.73 9.86
C PRO A 160 3.59 5.39 9.97
N LEU A 161 4.67 5.26 9.22
CA LEU A 161 5.70 4.23 9.42
C LEU A 161 6.77 4.73 10.40
N SER A 162 7.07 6.03 10.37
CA SER A 162 7.98 6.72 11.29
C SER A 162 7.45 8.14 11.58
N SER A 163 8.23 8.96 12.30
CA SER A 163 7.88 10.38 12.54
C SER A 163 7.82 11.21 11.25
N GLU A 164 8.46 10.76 10.18
CA GLU A 164 8.62 11.52 8.94
C GLU A 164 7.99 10.82 7.72
N ILE A 165 7.79 9.51 7.80
CA ILE A 165 7.34 8.70 6.65
C ILE A 165 5.94 8.17 6.91
N ASN A 166 5.07 8.34 5.92
CA ASN A 166 3.72 7.82 5.94
C ASN A 166 3.56 6.70 4.92
N GLN A 167 2.56 5.87 5.20
CA GLN A 167 2.13 4.81 4.33
C GLN A 167 0.61 4.76 4.28
N LEU A 168 0.11 4.33 3.14
CA LEU A 168 -1.26 3.96 2.94
C LEU A 168 -1.32 2.56 2.34
N LEU A 169 -2.40 1.86 2.62
CA LEU A 169 -2.67 0.53 2.15
C LEU A 169 -3.98 0.53 1.38
N VAL A 170 -3.93 0.18 0.10
CA VAL A 170 -5.10 -0.01 -0.75
C VAL A 170 -5.54 -1.47 -0.69
N GLN A 171 -6.79 -1.69 -0.29
CA GLN A 171 -7.37 -3.03 -0.28
C GLN A 171 -7.58 -3.57 -1.71
N PRO A 172 -7.48 -4.90 -1.92
CA PRO A 172 -7.60 -5.49 -3.27
C PRO A 172 -8.85 -5.08 -4.07
N PRO A 173 -10.06 -4.94 -3.47
CA PRO A 173 -11.24 -4.49 -4.21
C PRO A 173 -11.13 -3.05 -4.75
N LEU A 174 -10.28 -2.22 -4.14
CA LEU A 174 -10.07 -0.83 -4.54
C LEU A 174 -8.95 -0.66 -5.56
N ALA A 175 -8.02 -1.62 -5.66
CA ALA A 175 -6.84 -1.55 -6.53
C ALA A 175 -7.16 -1.19 -8.01
N PRO A 176 -8.25 -1.67 -8.64
CA PRO A 176 -8.61 -1.27 -10.00
C PRO A 176 -8.88 0.23 -10.20
N ASN A 177 -9.12 0.98 -9.13
CA ASN A 177 -9.32 2.44 -9.18
C ASN A 177 -7.98 3.21 -9.25
N PHE A 178 -6.86 2.50 -9.31
CA PHE A 178 -5.52 3.09 -9.35
C PHE A 178 -4.78 2.69 -10.62
N GLN A 179 -3.89 3.58 -11.04
CA GLN A 179 -2.93 3.40 -12.11
C GLN A 179 -1.51 3.57 -11.58
N ALA A 180 -0.57 2.91 -12.22
CA ALA A 180 0.84 3.00 -11.91
C ALA A 180 1.60 3.49 -13.13
N GLU A 181 2.45 4.49 -12.92
CA GLU A 181 3.46 4.91 -13.89
C GLU A 181 4.82 4.55 -13.32
N CYS A 182 5.51 3.61 -13.96
CA CYS A 182 6.68 2.96 -13.39
C CYS A 182 7.94 3.19 -14.23
N ILE A 183 9.09 3.20 -13.55
CA ILE A 183 10.40 3.16 -14.18
C ILE A 183 11.27 2.09 -13.53
N ASN A 184 12.07 1.43 -14.35
CA ASN A 184 13.10 0.53 -13.86
C ASN A 184 14.20 1.35 -13.22
N VAL A 185 14.70 0.89 -12.08
CA VAL A 185 15.79 1.53 -11.35
C VAL A 185 16.94 0.55 -11.24
N ASP A 186 18.18 1.07 -11.28
CA ASP A 186 19.36 0.29 -10.97
C ASP A 186 19.55 0.17 -9.44
N ASP A 187 20.65 -0.43 -9.01
CA ASP A 187 20.92 -0.67 -7.59
C ASP A 187 21.38 0.59 -6.84
N ARG A 188 21.41 1.76 -7.50
CA ARG A 188 21.83 3.03 -6.89
C ARG A 188 20.65 4.00 -6.83
N PHE A 189 20.37 4.49 -5.63
CA PHE A 189 19.35 5.51 -5.47
C PHE A 189 19.76 6.80 -6.17
N ASN A 190 18.86 7.33 -7.00
CA ASN A 190 19.00 8.65 -7.58
C ASN A 190 17.76 9.47 -7.19
N PRO A 191 17.88 10.53 -6.36
CA PRO A 191 16.74 11.33 -5.92
C PRO A 191 16.05 12.11 -7.07
N ASN A 192 16.69 12.17 -8.24
CA ASN A 192 16.13 12.77 -9.45
C ASN A 192 15.38 11.75 -10.33
N ILE A 193 15.23 10.51 -9.86
CA ILE A 193 14.34 9.50 -10.48
C ILE A 193 12.93 10.08 -10.50
N ARG A 194 12.33 10.09 -11.70
CA ARG A 194 10.95 10.51 -11.92
C ARG A 194 10.24 9.39 -12.67
N PRO A 195 9.30 8.67 -12.04
CA PRO A 195 8.44 7.77 -12.77
C PRO A 195 7.72 8.53 -13.89
N ALA A 196 7.31 7.81 -14.94
CA ALA A 196 6.61 8.43 -16.06
C ALA A 196 5.40 9.26 -15.57
N GLY A 197 5.05 10.30 -16.32
CA GLY A 197 3.87 11.14 -16.01
C GLY A 197 4.14 12.31 -15.07
N PHE A 198 5.31 12.37 -14.43
CA PHE A 198 5.75 13.56 -13.69
C PHE A 198 6.66 14.47 -14.54
N PRO A 199 6.33 15.76 -14.68
CA PRO A 199 7.24 16.73 -15.27
C PRO A 199 8.55 16.79 -14.49
N SER A 200 9.69 16.91 -15.20
CA SER A 200 11.02 16.92 -14.57
C SER A 200 11.27 18.10 -13.65
N ASP A 201 10.54 19.19 -13.84
CA ASP A 201 10.62 20.46 -13.12
C ASP A 201 9.63 20.59 -11.96
N VAL A 202 8.70 19.63 -11.82
CA VAL A 202 7.70 19.64 -10.76
C VAL A 202 8.20 18.75 -9.60
N PRO A 203 8.41 19.31 -8.39
CA PRO A 203 8.70 18.49 -7.22
C PRO A 203 7.49 17.60 -6.92
N PHE A 204 7.74 16.41 -6.39
CA PHE A 204 6.65 15.59 -5.89
C PHE A 204 5.94 16.33 -4.76
N PRO A 205 4.59 16.38 -4.77
CA PRO A 205 3.88 17.02 -3.69
C PRO A 205 4.19 16.26 -2.40
N PRO A 206 4.45 16.95 -1.28
CA PRO A 206 4.50 16.28 0.00
C PRO A 206 3.11 15.67 0.26
N LEU A 207 3.06 14.38 0.60
CA LEU A 207 1.82 13.70 0.93
C LEU A 207 1.85 13.17 2.37
N PRO A 208 2.01 14.04 3.40
CA PRO A 208 1.95 13.59 4.77
C PRO A 208 0.51 13.18 5.10
N TYR A 209 0.18 11.90 4.89
CA TYR A 209 -1.19 11.40 4.90
C TYR A 209 -1.93 11.65 6.22
N THR A 210 -1.19 11.87 7.30
CA THR A 210 -1.71 12.16 8.65
C THR A 210 -1.71 13.63 9.02
N SER A 211 -1.24 14.52 8.14
CA SER A 211 -1.35 15.97 8.37
C SER A 211 -2.81 16.43 8.40
N PRO A 212 -3.16 17.44 9.20
CA PRO A 212 -4.54 17.95 9.27
C PRO A 212 -5.10 18.37 7.91
N GLU A 213 -4.25 18.93 7.04
CA GLU A 213 -4.63 19.35 5.70
C GLU A 213 -5.01 18.17 4.81
N ILE A 214 -4.15 17.14 4.71
CA ILE A 214 -4.45 15.96 3.89
C ILE A 214 -5.64 15.18 4.47
N VAL A 215 -5.71 15.04 5.79
CA VAL A 215 -6.84 14.39 6.48
C VAL A 215 -8.17 15.05 6.11
N ALA A 216 -8.24 16.38 6.16
CA ALA A 216 -9.43 17.13 5.75
C ALA A 216 -9.70 17.02 4.24
N ASN A 217 -8.67 17.22 3.40
CA ASN A 217 -8.80 17.26 1.95
C ASN A 217 -9.15 15.90 1.32
N TRP A 218 -8.65 14.81 1.90
CA TRP A 218 -8.90 13.43 1.45
C TRP A 218 -9.98 12.73 2.28
N LYS A 219 -10.65 13.45 3.20
CA LYS A 219 -11.71 12.92 4.07
C LYS A 219 -11.29 11.65 4.81
N ILE A 220 -10.06 11.63 5.32
CA ILE A 220 -9.55 10.48 6.08
C ILE A 220 -10.20 10.54 7.46
N VAL A 221 -10.83 9.45 7.88
CA VAL A 221 -11.38 9.35 9.24
C VAL A 221 -10.20 9.32 10.22
N PRO A 222 -10.08 10.32 11.13
CA PRO A 222 -9.02 10.35 12.12
C PRO A 222 -9.20 9.19 13.13
N PRO A 223 -8.16 8.83 13.89
CA PRO A 223 -8.29 7.77 14.88
C PRO A 223 -9.29 8.20 15.97
N SER A 224 -10.39 7.45 16.13
CA SER A 224 -11.38 7.68 17.18
C SER A 224 -10.89 7.25 18.58
N ASP A 225 -11.38 7.87 19.64
CA ASP A 225 -11.11 7.50 21.05
C ASP A 225 -11.58 6.08 21.45
N ILE A 226 -12.24 5.35 20.55
CA ILE A 226 -12.66 3.95 20.71
C ILE A 226 -11.45 3.00 20.88
N GLN A 227 -10.22 3.52 20.84
CA GLN A 227 -8.98 2.82 21.22
C GLN A 227 -9.11 2.05 22.54
N ALA A 228 -9.85 2.59 23.52
CA ALA A 228 -10.07 1.90 24.80
C ALA A 228 -10.88 0.60 24.68
N ALA A 229 -11.81 0.50 23.72
CA ALA A 229 -12.58 -0.72 23.48
C ALA A 229 -11.76 -1.77 22.71
N VAL A 230 -10.91 -1.34 21.77
CA VAL A 230 -10.05 -2.24 21.00
C VAL A 230 -8.84 -2.70 21.83
N ALA A 231 -8.30 -1.84 22.71
CA ALA A 231 -7.27 -2.22 23.66
C ALA A 231 -7.71 -3.40 24.56
N ARG A 232 -9.02 -3.53 24.86
CA ARG A 232 -9.58 -4.67 25.60
C ARG A 232 -9.57 -5.97 24.79
N LEU A 233 -9.68 -5.91 23.46
CA LEU A 233 -9.52 -7.08 22.58
C LEU A 233 -8.07 -7.57 22.52
N MET A 234 -7.11 -6.68 22.80
CA MET A 234 -5.66 -6.95 22.77
C MET A 234 -5.11 -7.49 24.11
N VAL A 235 -5.91 -7.62 25.17
CA VAL A 235 -5.49 -8.06 26.54
C VAL A 235 -4.97 -9.51 26.59
N GLY A 236 -4.95 -10.24 25.47
CA GLY A 236 -4.36 -11.58 25.36
C GLY A 236 -3.01 -11.65 24.62
N LEU A 237 -2.47 -10.53 24.12
CA LEU A 237 -1.23 -10.55 23.34
C LEU A 237 0.01 -10.56 24.24
N PRO A 238 0.89 -11.57 24.15
CA PRO A 238 2.13 -11.57 24.90
C PRO A 238 3.09 -10.53 24.32
N GLY A 239 3.21 -9.39 25.00
CA GLY A 239 4.30 -8.44 24.79
C GLY A 239 3.92 -7.16 24.04
N GLY A 240 3.13 -6.30 24.67
CA GLY A 240 3.23 -4.87 24.40
C GLY A 240 4.50 -4.34 25.08
N LYS A 241 5.53 -3.97 24.31
CA LYS A 241 6.61 -3.14 24.84
C LYS A 241 6.02 -1.76 25.09
N GLY A 242 5.94 -1.37 26.36
CA GLY A 242 5.77 0.02 26.77
C GLY A 242 7.05 0.82 26.61
#